data_AF-A0ABD0Q7G7-F1
#
_entry.id   AF-A0ABD0Q7G7-F1
#
_cell.length_a   1.000
_cell.length_b   1.000
_cell.length_c   1.000
_cell.angle_alpha   90.00
_cell.angle_beta   90.00
_cell.angle_gamma   90.00
#
_symmetry.space_group_name_H-M   'P 1'
#
loop_
_entity.id
_entity.type
_entity.pdbx_description
1 polymer ?
#
loop_
_entity_poly.entity_id
_entity_poly.type
_entity_poly.pdbx_seq_one_letter_code
_entity_poly.pdbx_strand_id
1 'polypeptide(L)'
;DDDDINDVASMAGVNLSEESARILATNSELVGAVTRSCKDEAFLSASMLQHKILEIGQRFGVTELGPEVVNIVSHATQQRLQNLLEK
;
A
#
# COMPACT_ATOMS: atom_id res chain seq x y z
N ASP A 1 -27.26 30.69 27.62
CA ASP A 1 -27.23 29.60 28.62
C ASP A 1 -28.47 28.71 28.52
N ASP A 2 -28.78 28.24 27.30
CA ASP A 2 -29.87 27.29 27.00
C ASP A 2 -29.39 26.24 25.95
N ASP A 3 -28.09 26.20 25.65
CA ASP A 3 -27.51 25.28 24.65
C ASP A 3 -27.15 23.91 25.27
N ASP A 4 -26.98 23.83 26.59
CA ASP A 4 -26.55 22.60 27.27
C ASP A 4 -27.69 21.59 27.52
N ILE A 5 -28.95 21.98 27.29
CA ILE A 5 -30.13 21.12 27.57
C ILE A 5 -30.34 20.03 26.51
N ASN A 6 -29.70 20.18 25.34
CA ASN A 6 -29.71 19.18 24.25
C ASN A 6 -28.32 18.54 24.04
N ASP A 7 -27.34 18.85 24.89
CA ASP A 7 -26.00 18.29 24.80
C ASP A 7 -25.96 16.88 25.37
N VAL A 8 -26.16 15.92 24.47
CA VAL A 8 -26.11 14.47 24.75
C VAL A 8 -24.78 14.07 25.41
N ALA A 9 -23.68 14.77 25.08
CA ALA A 9 -22.37 14.54 25.69
C ALA A 9 -22.37 14.80 27.21
N SER A 10 -23.02 15.89 27.65
CA SER A 10 -23.17 16.24 29.07
C SER A 10 -24.08 15.26 29.81
N MET A 11 -25.15 14.77 29.17
CA MET A 11 -26.03 13.72 29.74
C MET A 11 -25.34 12.36 29.88
N ALA A 12 -24.45 12.00 28.96
CA ALA A 12 -23.69 10.76 29.02
C ALA A 12 -22.43 10.85 29.90
N GLY A 13 -22.11 12.03 30.44
CA GLY A 13 -20.92 12.27 31.25
C GLY A 13 -19.61 12.14 30.47
N VAL A 14 -19.64 12.33 29.15
CA VAL A 14 -18.47 12.18 28.27
C VAL A 14 -17.85 13.53 27.97
N ASN A 15 -16.54 13.66 28.19
CA ASN A 15 -15.81 14.87 27.83
C ASN A 15 -15.29 14.76 26.40
N LEU A 16 -16.02 15.34 25.45
CA LEU A 16 -15.68 15.31 24.03
C LEU A 16 -14.30 15.94 23.74
N SER A 17 -13.86 16.92 24.54
CA SER A 17 -12.54 17.52 24.39
C SER A 17 -11.42 16.54 24.76
N GLU A 18 -11.64 15.72 25.79
CA GLU A 18 -10.71 14.67 26.18
C GLU A 18 -10.67 13.53 25.15
N GLU A 19 -11.84 13.09 24.68
CA GLU A 19 -11.93 12.05 23.66
C GLU A 19 -11.34 12.50 22.32
N SER A 20 -11.59 13.74 21.90
CA SER A 20 -10.98 14.33 20.70
C SER A 20 -9.46 14.43 20.82
N ALA A 21 -8.93 14.80 22.00
CA ALA A 21 -7.50 14.86 22.26
C ALA A 21 -6.87 13.45 22.25
N ARG A 22 -7.56 12.45 22.81
CA ARG A 22 -7.12 11.04 22.76
C ARG A 22 -7.11 10.51 21.33
N ILE A 23 -8.14 10.81 20.54
CA ILE A 23 -8.19 10.48 19.11
C ILE A 23 -7.03 11.16 18.36
N LEU A 24 -6.76 12.45 18.60
CA LEU A 24 -5.64 13.15 17.96
C LEU A 24 -4.27 12.59 18.37
N ALA A 25 -4.08 12.25 19.65
CA ALA A 25 -2.82 11.71 20.17
C ALA A 25 -2.55 10.27 19.71
N THR A 26 -3.57 9.42 19.61
CA THR A 26 -3.42 8.02 19.18
C THR A 26 -3.41 7.87 17.66
N ASN A 27 -4.02 8.79 16.89
CA ASN A 27 -4.04 8.70 15.43
C ASN A 27 -2.87 9.42 14.72
N SER A 28 -2.11 10.29 15.38
CA SER A 28 -1.05 11.04 14.69
C SER A 28 0.22 10.25 14.36
N GLU A 29 0.51 9.14 15.05
CA GLU A 29 1.75 8.39 14.82
C GLU A 29 1.58 7.18 13.89
N LEU A 30 0.35 6.67 13.73
CA LEU A 30 0.11 5.42 13.00
C LEU A 30 -1.01 5.47 11.95
N VAL A 31 -1.86 6.51 11.92
CA VAL A 31 -2.89 6.67 10.88
C VAL A 31 -2.35 7.57 9.77
N GLY A 32 -1.41 7.02 9.01
CA GLY A 32 -0.80 7.71 7.86
C GLY A 32 0.47 7.04 7.33
N ALA A 33 1.14 6.24 8.15
CA ALA A 33 2.35 5.50 7.74
C ALA A 33 2.07 4.21 6.97
N VAL A 34 0.81 3.77 6.90
CA VAL A 34 0.40 2.58 6.12
C VAL A 34 -0.38 3.04 4.89
N THR A 35 0.27 3.80 4.00
CA THR A 35 -0.29 4.06 2.66
C THR A 35 -0.20 2.83 1.75
N ARG A 36 0.53 1.79 2.15
CA ARG A 36 0.53 0.47 1.49
C ARG A 36 0.94 -0.62 2.48
N SER A 37 -0.01 -1.46 2.89
CA SER A 37 0.25 -2.60 3.81
C SER A 37 1.13 -3.70 3.18
N CYS A 38 1.25 -3.70 1.85
CA CYS A 38 2.07 -4.67 1.11
C CYS A 38 3.20 -3.92 0.44
N LYS A 39 4.45 -4.19 0.83
CA LYS A 39 5.61 -3.74 0.07
C LYS A 39 5.48 -4.23 -1.37
N ASP A 40 5.83 -3.38 -2.33
CA ASP A 40 5.87 -3.74 -3.75
C ASP A 40 7.09 -4.59 -4.05
N GLU A 41 7.10 -5.80 -3.52
CA GLU A 41 8.20 -6.73 -3.72
C GLU A 41 7.96 -7.52 -5.00
N ALA A 42 9.01 -7.62 -5.83
CA ALA A 42 8.97 -8.47 -7.00
C ALA A 42 8.83 -9.94 -6.58
N PHE A 43 7.88 -10.66 -7.19
CA PHE A 43 7.72 -12.11 -7.03
C PHE A 43 8.93 -12.91 -7.53
N LEU A 44 9.48 -12.53 -8.69
CA LEU A 44 10.69 -13.09 -9.30
C LEU A 44 11.96 -12.33 -8.89
N SER A 45 13.12 -12.98 -9.02
CA SER A 45 14.42 -12.34 -8.83
C SER A 45 14.65 -11.21 -9.84
N ALA A 46 14.65 -9.96 -9.34
CA ALA A 46 14.74 -8.77 -10.16
C ALA A 46 16.03 -8.72 -11.01
N SER A 47 17.19 -9.04 -10.42
CA SER A 47 18.49 -8.99 -11.11
C SER A 47 18.59 -10.01 -12.25
N MET A 48 18.15 -11.25 -12.00
CA MET A 48 18.16 -12.30 -13.02
C MET A 48 17.15 -12.01 -14.14
N LEU A 49 15.96 -11.53 -13.77
CA LEU A 49 14.93 -11.17 -14.73
C LEU A 49 15.38 -10.01 -15.61
N GLN A 50 15.95 -8.96 -15.02
CA GLN A 50 16.52 -7.83 -15.77
C GLN A 50 17.58 -8.28 -16.77
N HIS A 51 18.54 -9.12 -16.34
CA HIS A 51 19.57 -9.64 -17.24
C HIS A 51 18.96 -10.44 -18.40
N LYS A 52 17.98 -11.29 -18.13
CA LYS A 52 17.29 -12.09 -19.16
C LYS A 52 16.50 -11.22 -20.14
N ILE A 53 15.79 -10.22 -19.64
CA ILE A 53 15.04 -9.29 -20.49
C ILE A 53 16.00 -8.53 -21.41
N LEU A 54 17.13 -8.01 -20.89
CA LEU A 54 18.13 -7.33 -21.70
C LEU A 54 18.81 -8.26 -22.72
N GLU A 55 19.17 -9.47 -22.32
CA GLU A 55 19.79 -10.47 -23.22
C GLU A 55 18.88 -10.77 -24.43
N ILE A 56 17.56 -10.90 -24.20
CA ILE A 56 16.58 -11.09 -25.27
C ILE A 56 16.39 -9.79 -26.04
N GLY A 57 16.23 -8.67 -25.35
CA GLY A 57 15.97 -7.35 -25.91
C GLY A 57 17.06 -6.86 -26.85
N GLN A 58 18.33 -7.17 -26.58
CA GLN A 58 19.46 -6.84 -27.46
C GLN A 58 19.26 -7.36 -28.88
N ARG A 59 18.62 -8.54 -29.05
CA ARG A 59 18.33 -9.10 -30.39
C ARG A 59 17.31 -8.27 -31.17
N PHE A 60 16.57 -7.41 -30.49
CA PHE A 60 15.55 -6.51 -31.04
C PHE A 60 15.95 -5.04 -30.94
N GLY A 61 17.22 -4.74 -30.60
CA GLY A 61 17.72 -3.36 -30.46
C GLY A 61 17.31 -2.66 -29.16
N VAL A 62 16.82 -3.39 -28.16
CA VAL A 62 16.52 -2.85 -26.82
C VAL A 62 17.79 -2.90 -25.96
N THR A 63 18.30 -1.74 -25.58
CA THR A 63 19.54 -1.60 -24.81
C THR A 63 19.32 -1.28 -23.34
N GLU A 64 18.15 -0.74 -23.00
CA GLU A 64 17.82 -0.29 -21.65
C GLU A 64 16.38 -0.67 -21.27
N LEU A 65 16.12 -0.76 -19.97
CA LEU A 65 14.80 -1.08 -19.41
C LEU A 65 14.35 0.03 -18.47
N GLY A 66 13.07 0.37 -18.55
CA GLY A 66 12.44 1.24 -17.56
C GLY A 66 12.44 0.60 -16.16
N PRO A 67 12.48 1.42 -15.08
CA PRO A 67 12.61 0.94 -13.71
C PRO A 67 11.46 0.01 -13.27
N GLU A 68 10.28 0.14 -13.89
CA GLU A 68 9.08 -0.62 -13.53
C GLU A 68 8.93 -1.93 -14.32
N VAL A 69 9.65 -2.11 -15.44
CA VAL A 69 9.42 -3.23 -16.37
C VAL A 69 9.62 -4.58 -15.68
N VAL A 70 10.67 -4.69 -14.88
CA VAL A 70 11.01 -5.90 -14.13
C VAL A 70 9.89 -6.25 -13.14
N ASN A 71 9.38 -5.24 -12.41
CA ASN A 71 8.30 -5.42 -11.45
C ASN A 71 6.98 -5.81 -12.13
N ILE A 72 6.65 -5.17 -13.26
CA ILE A 72 5.43 -5.49 -14.04
C ILE A 72 5.46 -6.93 -14.53
N VAL A 73 6.56 -7.37 -15.14
CA VAL A 73 6.69 -8.74 -15.64
C VAL A 73 6.63 -9.75 -14.49
N SER A 74 7.24 -9.42 -13.36
CA SER A 74 7.24 -10.22 -12.15
C SER A 74 5.81 -10.42 -11.61
N HIS A 75 5.04 -9.33 -11.47
CA HIS A 75 3.65 -9.37 -11.02
C HIS A 75 2.71 -10.06 -12.00
N ALA A 76 2.87 -9.80 -13.30
CA ALA A 76 2.11 -10.50 -14.33
C ALA A 76 2.37 -12.02 -14.28
N THR A 77 3.61 -12.43 -14.01
CA THR A 77 3.96 -13.85 -13.84
C THR A 77 3.28 -14.43 -12.60
N GLN A 78 3.30 -13.72 -11.47
CA GLN A 78 2.61 -14.14 -10.24
C GLN A 78 1.10 -14.33 -10.48
N GLN A 79 0.43 -13.36 -11.08
CA GLN A 79 -1.00 -13.45 -11.40
C GLN A 79 -1.29 -14.61 -12.34
N ARG A 80 -0.43 -14.85 -13.33
CA ARG A 80 -0.58 -15.98 -14.25
C ARG A 80 -0.47 -17.32 -13.52
N LEU A 81 0.47 -17.46 -12.58
CA LEU A 81 0.63 -18.68 -11.79
C LEU A 81 -0.55 -18.91 -10.85
N GLN A 82 -1.06 -17.88 -10.18
CA GLN A 82 -2.27 -17.98 -9.35
C GLN A 82 -3.45 -18.52 -10.16
N ASN A 83 -3.73 -17.91 -11.32
CA ASN A 83 -4.80 -18.36 -12.21
C ASN A 83 -4.66 -19.80 -12.71
N LEU A 84 -3.43 -20.33 -12.78
CA LEU A 84 -3.17 -21.70 -13.18
C LEU A 84 -3.34 -22.69 -12.02
N LEU A 85 -3.10 -22.26 -10.78
CA LEU A 85 -3.22 -23.09 -9.58
C LEU A 85 -4.64 -23.11 -9.01
N GLU A 86 -5.43 -22.05 -9.26
CA GLU A 86 -6.83 -21.95 -8.85
C GLU A 86 -7.79 -22.72 -9.77
N LYS A 87 -7.30 -23.32 -10.86
CA LYS A 87 -8.05 -24.16 -11.80
C LYS A 87 -7.66 -25.63 -11.66
#